data_AF-A0A935XZE8-F1
#
_entry.id   AF-A0A935XZE8-F1
#
_cell.length_a   1.000
_cell.length_b   1.000
_cell.length_c   1.000
_cell.angle_alpha   90.00
_cell.angle_beta   90.00
_cell.angle_gamma   90.00
#
_symmetry.space_group_name_H-M   'P 1'
#
loop_
_entity.id
_entity.type
_entity.pdbx_description
1 polymer ?
#
loop_
_entity_poly.entity_id
_entity_poly.type
_entity_poly.pdbx_seq_one_letter_code
_entity_poly.pdbx_strand_id
1 'polypeptide(L)' 'MSQPKSQPPRAPSVSRRSLFAGAATVGAVAAAASLMPTAPSPVAAGPTQPAEPPSRGGGYSLTDHVRQYYKTTLV' A
#
# COMPACT_ATOMS: atom_id res chain seq x y z
N MET A 1 -38.03 22.04 -56.90
CA MET A 1 -36.80 21.88 -56.10
C MET A 1 -37.14 21.21 -54.78
N SER A 2 -36.71 19.97 -54.55
CA SER A 2 -36.91 19.27 -53.27
C SER A 2 -35.64 19.42 -52.42
N GLN A 3 -35.78 20.06 -51.26
CA GLN A 3 -34.69 20.27 -50.30
C GLN A 3 -34.27 18.94 -49.64
N PRO A 4 -32.98 18.68 -49.40
CA PRO A 4 -32.53 17.53 -48.62
C PRO A 4 -32.73 17.78 -47.11
N LYS A 5 -33.16 16.74 -46.40
CA LYS A 5 -33.47 16.76 -44.97
C LYS A 5 -32.18 16.79 -44.15
N SER A 6 -32.06 17.72 -43.21
CA SER A 6 -30.91 17.90 -42.32
C SER A 6 -30.85 16.79 -41.26
N GLN A 7 -29.69 16.13 -41.14
CA GLN A 7 -29.43 15.07 -40.17
C GLN A 7 -28.80 15.66 -38.88
N PRO A 8 -29.26 15.28 -37.68
CA PRO A 8 -28.68 15.78 -36.43
C PRO A 8 -27.25 15.27 -36.18
N PRO A 9 -26.45 16.01 -35.38
CA PRO A 9 -25.06 15.66 -35.11
C PRO A 9 -24.97 14.34 -34.35
N ARG A 10 -24.17 13.42 -34.89
CA ARG A 10 -23.94 12.11 -34.27
C ARG A 10 -22.98 12.26 -33.08
N ALA A 11 -23.44 11.91 -31.88
CA ALA A 11 -22.58 11.84 -30.71
C ALA A 11 -21.49 10.76 -30.91
N PRO A 12 -20.24 10.99 -30.44
CA PRO A 12 -19.18 10.01 -30.56
C PRO A 12 -19.54 8.75 -29.78
N SER A 13 -19.48 7.59 -30.43
CA SER A 13 -19.76 6.30 -29.79
C SER A 13 -18.59 5.91 -28.89
N VAL A 14 -18.74 6.13 -27.59
CA VAL A 14 -17.76 5.66 -26.60
C VAL A 14 -17.85 4.14 -26.50
N SER A 15 -16.76 3.45 -26.82
CA SER A 15 -16.67 2.01 -26.70
C SER A 15 -16.72 1.62 -25.22
N ARG A 16 -17.74 0.86 -24.81
CA ARG A 16 -17.87 0.36 -23.42
C ARG A 16 -16.59 -0.34 -22.94
N ARG A 17 -15.85 -0.97 -23.85
CA ARG A 17 -14.59 -1.68 -23.58
C ARG A 17 -13.45 -0.77 -23.15
N SER A 18 -13.36 0.48 -23.64
CA SER A 18 -12.31 1.41 -23.21
C SER A 18 -12.56 1.92 -21.79
N LEU A 19 -13.82 2.05 -21.40
CA LEU A 19 -14.20 2.41 -20.04
C LEU A 19 -13.80 1.31 -19.04
N PHE A 20 -14.09 0.05 -19.37
CA PHE A 20 -13.70 -1.07 -18.51
C PHE A 20 -12.19 -1.31 -18.48
N ALA A 21 -11.47 -1.07 -19.58
CA ALA A 21 -10.02 -1.16 -19.60
C ALA A 21 -9.34 -0.17 -18.64
N GLY A 22 -9.87 1.06 -18.52
CA GLY A 22 -9.34 2.06 -17.60
C GLY A 22 -9.63 1.74 -16.12
N ALA A 23 -10.84 1.27 -15.80
CA ALA A 23 -11.22 0.95 -14.42
C ALA A 23 -10.52 -0.31 -13.88
N ALA A 24 -10.30 -1.32 -14.73
CA ALA A 24 -9.70 -2.59 -14.32
C ALA A 24 -8.23 -2.46 -13.89
N THR A 25 -7.45 -1.59 -14.54
CA THR A 25 -6.02 -1.43 -14.25
C THR A 25 -5.77 -0.78 -12.88
N VAL A 26 -6.53 0.26 -12.53
CA VAL A 26 -6.42 0.93 -11.21
C VAL A 26 -6.79 -0.03 -10.07
N GLY A 27 -7.87 -0.80 -10.25
CA GLY A 27 -8.29 -1.79 -9.26
C GLY A 27 -7.29 -2.94 -9.07
N ALA A 28 -6.71 -3.44 -10.16
CA ALA A 28 -5.72 -4.52 -10.10
C ALA A 28 -4.44 -4.10 -9.37
N VAL A 29 -3.95 -2.87 -9.59
CA VAL A 29 -2.76 -2.35 -8.89
C VAL A 29 -3.04 -2.18 -7.39
N ALA A 30 -4.21 -1.65 -7.02
CA ALA A 30 -4.58 -1.49 -5.61
C ALA A 30 -4.72 -2.85 -4.88
N ALA A 31 -5.33 -3.84 -5.53
CA ALA A 31 -5.45 -5.19 -4.99
C ALA A 31 -4.09 -5.91 -4.87
N ALA A 32 -3.20 -5.72 -5.85
CA ALA A 32 -1.84 -6.27 -5.76
C ALA A 32 -1.05 -5.62 -4.61
N ALA A 33 -1.18 -4.30 -4.44
CA ALA A 33 -0.53 -3.58 -3.34
C ALA A 33 -1.07 -3.98 -1.96
N SER A 34 -2.36 -4.27 -1.83
CA SER A 34 -2.97 -4.68 -0.55
C SER A 34 -2.58 -6.09 -0.09
N LEU A 35 -2.13 -6.95 -1.01
CA LEU A 35 -1.64 -8.29 -0.72
C LEU A 35 -0.16 -8.31 -0.34
N MET A 36 0.58 -7.21 -0.53
CA MET A 36 1.99 -7.16 -0.13
C MET A 36 2.10 -7.16 1.40
N PRO A 37 3.03 -7.94 1.99
CA PRO A 37 3.37 -7.83 3.40
C PRO A 37 3.68 -6.36 3.70
N THR A 38 2.89 -5.75 4.57
CA THR A 38 3.14 -4.38 5.03
C THR A 38 4.55 -4.35 5.62
N ALA A 39 5.48 -3.68 4.93
CA ALA A 39 6.76 -3.36 5.52
C ALA A 39 6.46 -2.59 6.81
N PRO A 40 7.14 -2.89 7.94
CA PRO A 40 6.99 -2.07 9.13
C PRO A 40 7.23 -0.63 8.69
N SER A 41 6.18 0.20 8.82
CA SER A 41 6.29 1.63 8.58
C SER A 41 7.54 2.09 9.32
N PRO A 42 8.43 2.90 8.73
CA PRO A 42 9.48 3.51 9.50
C PRO A 42 8.76 4.29 10.58
N VAL A 43 8.76 3.74 11.81
CA VAL A 43 8.38 4.48 12.99
C VAL A 43 9.35 5.64 12.94
N ALA A 44 8.82 6.83 12.61
CA ALA A 44 9.58 8.06 12.73
C ALA A 44 10.23 7.95 14.11
N ALA A 45 11.57 7.93 14.14
CA ALA A 45 12.32 7.77 15.36
C ALA A 45 11.89 8.92 16.27
N GLY A 46 10.90 8.63 17.13
CA GLY A 46 10.45 9.55 18.13
C GLY A 46 11.64 9.89 19.01
N PRO A 47 11.60 11.04 19.70
CA PRO A 47 12.65 11.37 20.65
C PRO A 47 12.90 10.13 21.52
N THR A 48 14.15 9.65 21.54
CA THR A 48 14.56 8.50 22.34
C THR A 48 14.26 8.86 23.78
N GLN A 49 13.10 8.42 24.27
CA GLN A 49 12.76 8.53 25.67
C GLN A 49 13.86 7.80 26.43
N PRO A 50 14.38 8.37 27.54
CA PRO A 50 15.40 7.68 28.33
C PRO A 50 14.92 6.26 28.62
N ALA A 51 15.70 5.28 28.19
CA ALA A 51 15.34 3.88 28.36
C ALA A 51 15.06 3.62 29.85
N GLU A 52 13.90 3.04 30.15
CA GLU A 52 13.57 2.65 31.52
C GLU A 52 14.70 1.78 32.08
N PRO A 53 15.10 1.97 33.34
CA PRO A 53 16.11 1.12 33.94
C PRO A 53 15.64 -0.34 33.92
N PRO A 54 16.51 -1.29 33.55
CA PRO A 54 16.13 -2.69 33.41
C PRO A 54 15.66 -3.26 34.74
N SER A 55 14.46 -3.85 34.76
CA SER A 55 13.80 -4.40 35.96
C SER A 55 14.60 -5.49 36.68
N ARG A 56 15.58 -6.12 36.00
CA ARG A 56 16.45 -7.18 36.55
C ARG A 56 17.84 -6.70 36.97
N GLY A 57 18.12 -5.40 36.98
CA GLY A 57 19.32 -4.84 37.65
C GLY A 57 20.69 -5.25 37.09
N GLY A 58 20.77 -5.96 35.96
CA GLY A 58 22.01 -6.17 35.22
C GLY A 58 22.14 -5.05 34.20
N GLY A 59 23.29 -4.38 34.11
CA GLY A 59 23.56 -3.24 33.20
C GLY A 59 23.50 -3.55 31.70
N TYR A 60 22.74 -4.57 31.29
CA TYR A 60 22.52 -4.99 29.94
C TYR A 60 21.10 -4.62 29.50
N SER A 61 21.00 -3.90 28.39
CA SER A 61 19.74 -3.62 27.72
C SER A 61 19.51 -4.65 26.61
N LEU A 62 18.30 -5.20 26.56
CA LEU A 62 17.90 -6.09 25.47
C LEU A 62 17.75 -5.26 24.18
N THR A 63 18.67 -5.45 23.23
CA THR A 63 18.58 -4.82 21.91
C THR A 63 17.84 -5.71 20.92
N ASP A 64 17.35 -5.11 19.84
CA ASP A 64 16.68 -5.85 18.76
C ASP A 64 17.60 -6.90 18.13
N HIS A 65 18.90 -6.61 18.03
CA HIS A 65 19.90 -7.57 17.52
C HIS A 65 19.97 -8.84 18.37
N VAL A 66 20.05 -8.69 19.70
CA VAL A 66 20.09 -9.83 20.64
C VAL A 66 18.77 -10.60 20.58
N ARG A 67 17.63 -9.90 20.52
CA ARG A 67 16.31 -10.55 20.39
C ARG A 67 16.21 -11.38 19.10
N GLN A 68 16.71 -10.86 17.98
CA GLN A 68 16.69 -11.57 16.71
C GLN A 68 17.66 -12.77 16.69
N TYR A 69 18.84 -12.65 17.30
CA TYR A 69 19.84 -13.72 17.38
C TYR A 69 19.28 -15.00 18.04
N TYR A 70 18.49 -14.86 19.11
CA TYR A 70 17.88 -15.99 19.81
C TYR A 70 16.48 -16.37 19.33
N LYS A 71 15.88 -15.63 18.38
CA LYS A 71 14.49 -15.84 17.96
C LYS A 71 14.25 -17.25 17.40
N THR A 72 15.24 -17.84 16.74
CA THR A 72 15.10 -19.14 16.06
C THR A 72 15.44 -20.34 16.94
N THR A 73 15.94 -20.10 18.16
CA THR A 73 16.40 -21.16 19.07
C THR A 73 15.53 -21.30 20.32
N LEU A 74 14.48 -20.49 20.45
CA LEU A 74 13.42 -20.67 21.44
C LEU A 74 12.48 -21.79 20.97
N VAL A 75 12.46 -22.92 21.68
CA VAL A 75 11.57 -24.08 21.48
C VAL A 75 10.39 -24.01 22.43
#